data_AF-A0A139P641-F1
#
_entry.id   AF-A0A139P641-F1
#
_cell.length_a   1.000
_cell.length_b   1.000
_cell.length_c   1.000
_cell.angle_alpha   90.00
_cell.angle_beta   90.00
_cell.angle_gamma   90.00
#
_symmetry.space_group_name_H-M   'P 1'
#
loop_
_entity.id
_entity.type
_entity.pdbx_description
1 polymer ?
#
loop_
_entity_poly.entity_id
_entity_poly.type
_entity_poly.pdbx_seq_one_letter_code
_entity_poly.pdbx_strand_id
1 'polypeptide(L)' 'MALFQFLVQKLGLPVLAYFAITKGLEAWKDQKLGKLIVIALVGGFLYYFMESPETVLKATAPIWKYLSTLFN' A
#
# COMPACT_ATOMS: atom_id res chain seq x y z
N MET A 1 8.81 13.02 -11.42
CA MET A 1 9.27 11.82 -10.67
C MET A 1 9.59 12.12 -9.20
N ALA A 2 10.30 13.19 -8.85
CA ALA A 2 10.72 13.47 -7.47
C ALA A 2 9.58 13.71 -6.46
N LEU A 3 8.53 14.46 -6.83
CA LEU A 3 7.44 14.80 -5.90
C LEU A 3 6.60 13.59 -5.49
N PHE A 4 6.33 12.69 -6.45
CA PHE A 4 5.58 11.46 -6.19
C PHE A 4 6.36 10.50 -5.29
N GLN A 5 7.62 10.25 -5.62
CA GLN A 5 8.50 9.43 -4.76
C GLN A 5 8.65 10.05 -3.37
N PHE A 6 8.76 11.38 -3.28
CA PHE A 6 8.81 12.10 -2.01
C PHE A 6 7.53 11.91 -1.19
N LEU A 7 6.35 12.08 -1.78
CA LEU A 7 5.07 11.88 -1.09
C LEU A 7 4.89 10.42 -0.64
N VAL A 8 5.26 9.44 -1.47
CA VAL A 8 5.21 8.02 -1.11
C VAL A 8 6.18 7.70 0.02
N GLN A 9 7.42 8.17 -0.04
CA GLN A 9 8.42 7.88 0.99
C GLN A 9 8.17 8.61 2.31
N LYS A 10 7.72 9.88 2.25
CA LYS A 10 7.57 10.74 3.43
C LYS A 10 6.20 10.66 4.09
N LEU A 11 5.16 10.36 3.33
CA LEU A 11 3.78 10.28 3.85
C LEU A 11 3.20 8.88 3.70
N GLY A 12 3.34 8.27 2.53
CA GLY A 12 2.81 6.94 2.27
C GLY A 12 3.38 5.89 3.21
N LEU A 13 4.70 5.79 3.30
CA LEU A 13 5.34 4.74 4.09
C LEU A 13 5.10 4.82 5.60
N PRO A 14 5.24 5.99 6.24
CA PRO A 14 4.98 6.10 7.67
C PRO A 14 3.51 5.79 8.02
N VAL A 15 2.57 6.22 7.17
CA VAL A 15 1.13 5.94 7.35
C VAL A 15 0.86 4.44 7.21
N LEU A 16 1.45 3.80 6.21
CA LEU A 16 1.29 2.37 5.97
C LEU A 16 1.94 1.52 7.05
N ALA A 17 3.13 1.91 7.53
CA ALA A 17 3.80 1.26 8.64
C ALA A 17 2.97 1.39 9.94
N TYR A 18 2.46 2.59 10.22
CA TYR A 18 1.56 2.82 11.35
C TYR A 18 0.30 1.96 11.26
N PHE A 19 -0.31 1.89 10.07
CA PHE A 19 -1.48 1.06 9.82
C PHE A 19 -1.18 -0.45 9.99
N ALA A 20 -0.07 -0.93 9.44
CA ALA A 20 0.33 -2.33 9.56
C ALA A 20 0.61 -2.72 11.02
N ILE A 21 1.26 -1.86 11.81
CA ILE A 21 1.53 -2.09 13.23
C ILE A 21 0.24 -2.11 14.03
N THR A 22 -0.63 -1.10 13.88
CA THR A 22 -1.89 -1.01 14.62
C THR A 22 -2.83 -2.15 14.29
N LYS A 23 -3.00 -2.48 13.01
CA LYS A 23 -3.82 -3.62 12.57
C LYS A 23 -3.21 -4.97 12.91
N GLY A 24 -1.88 -5.08 12.89
CA GLY A 24 -1.16 -6.27 13.32
C GLY A 24 -1.40 -6.55 14.79
N LEU A 25 -1.29 -5.53 15.64
CA LEU A 25 -1.57 -5.63 17.08
C LEU A 25 -3.04 -6.02 17.36
N GLU A 26 -4.00 -5.37 16.69
CA GLU A 26 -5.42 -5.72 16.81
C GLU A 26 -5.68 -7.17 16.38
N ALA A 27 -5.14 -7.61 15.24
CA ALA A 27 -5.33 -8.97 14.73
C ALA A 27 -4.65 -10.03 15.60
N TRP A 28 -3.50 -9.70 16.19
CA TRP A 28 -2.79 -10.57 17.13
C TRP A 28 -3.57 -10.73 18.43
N LYS A 29 -4.10 -9.63 18.98
CA LYS A 29 -4.97 -9.65 20.17
C LYS A 29 -6.25 -10.46 19.95
N ASP A 30 -6.83 -10.37 18.75
CA ASP A 30 -8.05 -11.09 18.38
C ASP A 30 -7.79 -12.55 17.91
N GLN A 31 -6.54 -13.03 17.91
CA GLN A 31 -6.10 -14.31 17.34
C GLN A 31 -6.56 -14.56 15.89
N LYS A 32 -6.78 -13.49 15.13
CA LYS A 32 -7.22 -13.56 13.73
C LYS A 32 -5.99 -13.74 12.82
N LEU A 33 -5.43 -14.95 12.83
CA LEU A 33 -4.29 -15.37 12.01
C LEU A 33 -4.46 -15.03 10.52
N GLY A 34 -5.67 -15.21 9.97
CA GLY A 34 -5.95 -14.84 8.58
C GLY A 34 -5.74 -13.34 8.29
N LYS A 35 -6.04 -12.45 9.24
CA LYS A 35 -5.81 -11.01 9.08
C LYS A 35 -4.33 -10.67 9.13
N LEU A 36 -3.53 -11.36 9.94
CA LEU A 36 -2.08 -11.17 10.00
C LEU A 36 -1.41 -11.50 8.66
N ILE A 37 -1.85 -12.57 7.99
CA ILE A 37 -1.36 -12.95 6.66
C ILE A 37 -1.67 -11.85 5.64
N VAL A 38 -2.90 -11.32 5.64
CA VAL A 38 -3.29 -10.21 4.75
C VAL A 38 -2.45 -8.96 5.03
N ILE A 39 -2.20 -8.63 6.30
CA ILE A 39 -1.36 -7.47 6.67
C ILE A 39 0.08 -7.67 6.18
N ALA A 40 0.64 -8.88 6.29
CA ALA A 40 1.97 -9.19 5.78
C ALA A 40 2.03 -9.10 4.24
N LEU A 41 1.01 -9.61 3.54
CA LEU A 41 0.91 -9.50 2.08
C LEU A 41 0.79 -8.04 1.63
N VAL A 42 -0.03 -7.24 2.31
CA VAL A 42 -0.15 -5.81 2.03
C VAL A 42 1.17 -5.10 2.32
N GLY A 43 1.82 -5.38 3.45
CA GLY A 43 3.14 -4.83 3.78
C GLY A 43 4.21 -5.17 2.74
N GLY A 44 4.27 -6.43 2.29
CA GLY A 44 5.20 -6.88 1.26
C GLY A 44 4.92 -6.24 -0.11
N PHE A 45 3.65 -6.11 -0.48
CA PHE A 45 3.26 -5.41 -1.70
C PHE A 45 3.67 -3.93 -1.67
N LEU A 46 3.52 -3.27 -0.52
CA LEU A 46 3.91 -1.86 -0.35
C LEU A 46 5.42 -1.68 -0.37
N TYR A 47 6.18 -2.63 0.20
CA TYR A 47 7.63 -2.64 0.07
C TYR A 47 8.06 -2.79 -1.40
N TYR A 48 7.47 -3.73 -2.13
CA TYR A 48 7.71 -3.89 -3.56
C TYR A 48 7.32 -2.64 -4.38
N PHE A 49 6.22 -1.99 -4.01
CA PHE A 49 5.80 -0.71 -4.59
C PHE A 49 6.85 0.38 -4.39
N MET A 50 7.56 0.42 -3.26
CA MET A 50 8.63 1.38 -3.06
C MET A 50 9.87 1.10 -3.91
N GLU A 51 10.26 -0.17 -4.04
CA GLU A 51 11.43 -0.56 -4.84
C GLU A 51 11.21 -0.30 -6.32
N SER A 52 10.00 -0.55 -6.82
CA SER A 52 9.68 -0.41 -8.23
C SER A 52 8.31 0.22 -8.45
N PRO A 53 8.14 1.51 -8.07
CA PRO A 53 6.86 2.20 -8.17
C PRO A 53 6.38 2.32 -9.61
N GLU A 54 7.30 2.46 -10.57
CA GLU A 54 6.93 2.53 -11.99
C GLU A 54 6.28 1.24 -12.49
N THR A 55 6.77 0.09 -12.05
CA THR A 55 6.23 -1.22 -12.44
C THR A 55 4.80 -1.38 -11.93
N VAL A 56 4.56 -1.03 -10.66
CA VAL A 56 3.23 -1.16 -10.06
C VAL A 56 2.26 -0.08 -10.59
N LEU A 57 2.73 1.15 -10.80
CA LEU A 57 1.92 2.21 -11.41
C LEU A 57 1.55 1.88 -12.86
N LYS A 58 2.45 1.28 -13.64
CA LYS A 58 2.14 0.80 -14.99
C LYS A 58 1.15 -0.37 -14.97
N ALA A 59 1.29 -1.30 -14.02
CA ALA A 59 0.35 -2.39 -13.84
C ALA A 59 -1.05 -1.90 -13.41
N THR A 60 -1.12 -0.82 -12.62
CA THR A 60 -2.38 -0.22 -12.15
C THR A 60 -2.91 0.89 -13.05
N ALA A 61 -2.15 1.33 -14.07
CA ALA A 61 -2.56 2.34 -15.06
C ALA A 61 -3.95 2.10 -15.68
N PRO A 62 -4.36 0.86 -16.07
CA PRO A 62 -5.71 0.63 -16.57
C PRO A 62 -6.81 0.91 -15.54
N ILE A 63 -6.53 0.71 -14.24
CA ILE A 63 -7.47 1.03 -13.14
C ILE A 63 -7.63 2.54 -13.01
N TRP A 64 -6.53 3.30 -13.04
CA TRP A 64 -6.57 4.76 -12.99
C TRP A 64 -7.29 5.38 -14.19
N LYS A 65 -7.11 4.79 -15.38
CA LYS A 65 -7.83 5.19 -16.60
C LYS A 65 -9.34 4.94 -16.50
N TYR A 66 -9.74 3.85 -15.85
CA TYR A 66 -11.15 3.57 -15.53
C TYR A 66 -11.69 4.53 -14.46
N LEU A 67 -10.89 4.87 -13.46
CA LEU A 67 -11.30 5.80 -12.41
C LEU A 67 -11.49 7.22 -12.97
N SER A 68 -10.58 7.68 -13.81
CA SER A 68 -10.68 9.02 -14.43
C SER A 68 -11.87 9.15 -15.38
N THR A 69 -12.33 8.05 -15.96
CA THR A 69 -13.54 8.04 -16.81
C THR A 69 -14.84 7.98 -16.02
N LEU A 70 -14.80 7.65 -14.73
CA LEU A 70 -15.96 7.71 -13.83
C LEU A 70 -16.18 9.12 -13.22
N PHE A 71 -15.15 9.97 -13.21
CA PHE A 71 -15.21 11.34 -12.69
C PHE A 71 -15.28 12.42 -13.79
N ASN A 72 -15.52 12.02 -15.05
CA ASN A 72 -15.63 12.90 -16.22
C ASN A 72 -16.97 12.65 -16.92
#